data_AF-A0A3D5LI36-F1
#
_entry.id   AF-A0A3D5LI36-F1
#
_cell.length_a   1.000
_cell.length_b   1.000
_cell.length_c   1.000
_cell.angle_alpha   90.00
_cell.angle_beta   90.00
_cell.angle_gamma   90.00
#
_symmetry.space_group_name_H-M   'P 1'
#
loop_
_entity.id
_entity.type
_entity.pdbx_description
1 polymer ?
#
loop_
_entity_poly.entity_id
_entity_poly.type
_entity_poly.pdbx_seq_one_letter_code
_entity_poly.pdbx_strand_id
1 'polypeptide(L)' 'RAVGNALHHNPDPEHIPCYRVVNSKGELAGAFAFGGEHVQEELLKADGIEVVNGRVDLKKYGI' A
#
# COMPACT_ATOMS: atom_id res chain seq x y z
N ARG A 1 9.06 -10.77 3.71
CA ARG A 1 8.27 -11.61 2.77
C ARG A 1 7.01 -12.17 3.42
N ALA A 2 7.06 -12.72 4.64
CA ALA A 2 5.87 -13.26 5.33
C ALA A 2 4.68 -12.28 5.39
N VAL A 3 4.92 -11.02 5.79
CA VAL A 3 3.87 -9.99 5.88
C VAL A 3 3.20 -9.72 4.53
N GLY A 4 3.98 -9.55 3.46
CA GLY A 4 3.42 -9.33 2.12
C GLY A 4 2.52 -10.47 1.63
N ASN A 5 2.91 -11.73 1.92
CA ASN A 5 2.07 -12.88 1.58
C ASN A 5 0.78 -12.92 2.41
N ALA A 6 0.84 -12.57 3.70
CA ALA A 6 -0.35 -12.49 4.54
C ALA A 6 -1.35 -11.44 4.03
N LEU A 7 -0.85 -10.26 3.62
CA LEU A 7 -1.68 -9.19 3.07
C LEU A 7 -2.32 -9.58 1.73
N HIS A 8 -1.63 -10.36 0.89
CA HIS A 8 -2.18 -10.88 -0.36
C HIS A 8 -3.30 -11.91 -0.17
N HIS A 9 -3.38 -12.51 1.03
CA HIS A 9 -4.43 -13.45 1.42
C HIS A 9 -5.37 -12.87 2.47
N ASN A 10 -5.46 -11.53 2.53
CA ASN A 10 -6.39 -10.87 3.41
C ASN A 10 -7.83 -11.31 3.09
N PRO A 11 -8.54 -12.00 4.02
CA PRO A 11 -9.90 -12.48 3.78
C PRO A 11 -10.94 -11.34 3.78
N ASP A 12 -10.56 -10.15 4.22
CA ASP A 12 -11.47 -9.01 4.38
C ASP A 12 -10.79 -7.69 3.93
N PRO A 13 -10.66 -7.45 2.61
CA PRO A 13 -10.03 -6.25 2.07
C PRO A 13 -10.79 -4.96 2.32
N GLU A 14 -12.10 -5.03 2.63
CA GLU A 14 -12.92 -3.85 2.92
C GLU A 14 -12.65 -3.31 4.32
N HIS A 15 -12.49 -4.18 5.32
CA HIS A 15 -12.25 -3.75 6.71
C HIS A 15 -10.77 -3.77 7.11
N ILE A 16 -9.92 -4.54 6.42
CA ILE A 16 -8.48 -4.61 6.67
C ILE A 16 -7.75 -3.89 5.52
N PRO A 17 -7.29 -2.64 5.73
CA PRO A 17 -6.76 -1.79 4.65
C PRO A 17 -5.30 -2.15 4.30
N CYS A 18 -5.10 -3.30 3.64
CA CYS A 18 -3.77 -3.79 3.27
C CYS A 18 -3.00 -2.83 2.35
N TYR A 19 -3.69 -1.96 1.62
CA TYR A 19 -3.09 -0.94 0.75
C TYR A 19 -2.22 0.08 1.51
N ARG A 20 -2.42 0.20 2.83
CA ARG A 20 -1.59 1.04 3.70
C ARG A 20 -0.18 0.51 3.92
N VAL A 21 0.10 -0.73 3.52
CA VAL A 21 1.42 -1.32 3.68
C VAL A 21 2.24 -1.16 2.40
N VAL A 22 3.40 -0.52 2.55
CA VAL A 22 4.43 -0.38 1.51
C VAL A 22 5.69 -1.13 1.94
N ASN A 23 6.64 -1.34 1.02
CA ASN A 23 7.89 -2.00 1.38
C ASN A 23 8.82 -1.08 2.21
N SER A 24 9.94 -1.61 2.69
CA SER A 24 10.89 -0.85 3.53
C SER A 24 11.56 0.34 2.84
N LYS A 25 11.39 0.50 1.52
CA LYS A 25 11.85 1.65 0.73
C LYS A 25 10.74 2.66 0.47
N GLY A 26 9.53 2.42 0.98
CA GLY A 26 8.34 3.22 0.73
C GLY A 26 7.68 2.96 -0.61
N GLU A 27 8.12 1.94 -1.38
CA GLU A 27 7.58 1.66 -2.70
C GLU A 27 6.22 0.94 -2.60
N LEU A 28 5.31 1.33 -3.50
CA LEU A 28 4.03 0.65 -3.67
C LEU A 28 4.23 -0.82 -4.04
N ALA A 29 3.21 -1.64 -3.76
CA ALA A 29 3.16 -3.01 -4.23
C ALA A 29 2.94 -3.06 -5.75
N GLY A 30 3.26 -4.22 -6.35
CA GLY A 30 3.09 -4.41 -7.79
C GLY A 30 1.64 -4.24 -8.26
N ALA A 31 1.49 -3.93 -9.55
CA ALA A 31 0.29 -3.43 -10.22
C ALA A 31 -1.01 -4.24 -10.07
N PHE A 32 -1.01 -5.40 -9.42
CA PHE A 32 -2.21 -6.23 -9.27
C PHE A 32 -2.50 -6.62 -7.82
N ALA A 33 -1.68 -6.17 -6.86
CA ALA A 33 -1.88 -6.49 -5.45
C ALA A 33 -3.19 -5.95 -4.87
N PHE A 34 -3.75 -4.89 -5.48
CA PHE A 34 -4.93 -4.17 -5.00
C PHE A 34 -6.03 -4.00 -6.06
N GLY A 35 -6.00 -4.77 -7.15
CA GLY A 35 -7.02 -4.69 -8.21
C GLY A 35 -6.67 -3.78 -9.39
N GLY A 36 -5.44 -3.25 -9.45
CA GLY A 36 -4.94 -2.50 -10.61
C GLY A 36 -3.71 -1.64 -10.30
N GLU A 37 -3.05 -1.14 -11.36
CA GLU A 37 -1.72 -0.50 -11.31
C GLU A 37 -1.68 0.76 -10.43
N HIS A 38 -2.84 1.39 -10.24
CA HIS A 38 -2.98 2.66 -9.52
C HIS A 38 -3.86 2.57 -8.28
N VAL A 39 -4.50 1.43 -8.00
CA VAL A 39 -5.50 1.34 -6.92
C VAL A 39 -4.88 1.63 -5.55
N GLN A 40 -3.67 1.13 -5.29
CA GLN A 40 -2.98 1.43 -4.04
C GLN A 40 -2.70 2.92 -3.90
N GLU A 41 -2.27 3.57 -4.98
CA GLU A 41 -1.96 4.99 -4.99
C GLU A 41 -3.22 5.83 -4.75
N GLU A 42 -4.33 5.50 -5.39
CA GLU A 42 -5.61 6.19 -5.21
C GLU A 42 -6.13 6.06 -3.78
N LEU A 43 -6.07 4.86 -3.19
CA LEU A 43 -6.49 4.62 -1.81
C LEU A 43 -5.60 5.36 -0.79
N LEU A 44 -4.28 5.36 -0.99
CA LEU A 44 -3.36 6.12 -0.15
C LEU A 44 -3.63 7.63 -0.24
N LYS A 45 -3.86 8.15 -1.45
CA LYS A 45 -4.20 9.56 -1.65
C LYS A 45 -5.55 9.93 -1.04
N ALA A 46 -6.53 9.04 -1.11
CA ALA A 46 -7.84 9.22 -0.46
C ALA A 46 -7.70 9.30 1.07
N ASP A 47 -6.74 8.57 1.64
CA ASP A 47 -6.34 8.66 3.05
C ASP A 47 -5.45 9.89 3.38
N GLY A 48 -5.18 10.75 2.40
CA GLY A 48 -4.32 11.93 2.57
C GLY A 48 -2.83 11.63 2.60
N ILE A 49 -2.42 10.42 2.20
CA ILE A 49 -1.02 10.00 2.10
C ILE A 49 -0.49 10.34 0.72
N GLU A 50 0.48 11.24 0.69
CA GLU A 50 1.16 11.64 -0.54
C GLU A 50 2.03 10.50 -1.11
N VAL A 51 1.85 10.22 -2.40
CA VAL A 51 2.66 9.29 -3.19
C VAL A 51 3.35 10.06 -4.29
N VAL A 52 4.69 9.95 -4.37
CA VAL A 52 5.52 10.60 -5.39
C VAL A 52 6.36 9.54 -6.08
N ASN A 53 6.25 9.43 -7.41
CA ASN A 53 6.97 8.44 -8.23
C ASN A 53 6.81 7.00 -7.70
N GLY A 54 5.59 6.62 -7.31
CA GLY A 54 5.29 5.28 -6.77
C GLY A 54 5.90 5.02 -5.38
N ARG A 55 6.19 6.08 -4.61
CA ARG A 55 6.75 5.96 -3.26
C ARG A 55 6.07 6.88 -2.24
N VAL A 56 5.99 6.39 -1.01
CA VAL A 56 5.56 7.13 0.18
C VAL A 56 6.80 7.55 0.98
N ASP A 57 6.78 8.77 1.52
CA ASP A 57 7.83 9.23 2.44
C ASP A 57 7.66 8.59 3.83
N LEU A 58 8.47 7.56 4.10
CA LEU A 58 8.47 6.86 5.37
C LEU A 58 8.95 7.71 6.55
N LYS A 59 9.66 8.82 6.34
CA LYS A 59 9.99 9.73 7.45
C LYS A 59 8.78 10.54 7.91
N LYS A 60 7.85 10.80 6.97
CA LYS A 60 6.64 11.57 7.23
C LYS A 60 5.52 10.70 7.82
N TYR A 61 5.36 9.47 7.33
CA TYR A 61 4.24 8.60 7.69
C TYR A 61 4.65 7.30 8.41
N GLY A 62 5.94 6.98 8.48
CA GLY A 62 6.45 5.86 9.26
C GLY A 62 6.52 6.20 10.76
N ILE A 63 6.45 5.16 11.60
CA ILE A 63 6.58 5.24 13.06
C ILE A 63 8.06 5.13 13.46
#